data_AF-A0A0E4H5S4-F1
#
_entry.id   AF-A0A0E4H5S4-F1
#
_cell.length_a   1.000
_cell.length_b   1.000
_cell.length_c   1.000
_cell.angle_alpha   90.00
_cell.angle_beta   90.00
_cell.angle_gamma   90.00
#
_symmetry.space_group_name_H-M   'P 1'
#
loop_
_entity.id
_entity.type
_entity.pdbx_description
1 polymer ?
#
loop_
_entity_poly.entity_id
_entity_poly.type
_entity_poly.pdbx_seq_one_letter_code
_entity_poly.pdbx_strand_id
1 'polypeptide(L)'
;MVEEKSNEITAIPRLLRMIDIRKGIVTIDAMGTQTEIVDEIIKGKGNYCLAVKGNQGTLFEDISLYFSDVQLLERLMKKRQHYQTVEKARSQIEIREYWVSYDVKWLSDRHPHWQKLSGIGMTKNTIDRDGVLTEEVRYFIISSKKDVETFASCVRGHWSVESMHWLLDVVYREDHNQTLDKRAAFNLNAIRKLCLYFLKVIQFPKKDLSYRRKQRYISVHLDDYLPQLFGK
;
A
#
# COMPACT_ATOMS: atom_id res chain seq x y z
N MET A 1 21.09 -3.56 -3.46
CA MET A 1 20.11 -2.97 -2.51
C MET A 1 20.08 -1.42 -2.47
N VAL A 2 21.19 -0.69 -2.70
CA VAL A 2 21.16 0.79 -2.83
C VAL A 2 20.79 1.25 -4.26
N GLU A 3 21.23 0.50 -5.28
CA GLU A 3 20.92 0.82 -6.70
C GLU A 3 19.43 0.64 -7.06
N GLU A 4 18.75 -0.37 -6.54
CA GLU A 4 17.31 -0.58 -6.79
C GLU A 4 16.47 0.58 -6.25
N LYS A 5 16.82 1.09 -5.06
CA LYS A 5 16.12 2.20 -4.40
C LYS A 5 16.23 3.51 -5.18
N SER A 6 17.39 3.79 -5.75
CA SER A 6 17.61 4.99 -6.58
C SER A 6 16.90 4.89 -7.94
N ASN A 7 16.80 3.69 -8.51
CA ASN A 7 16.08 3.45 -9.77
C ASN A 7 14.56 3.63 -9.63
N GLU A 8 13.97 3.30 -8.48
CA GLU A 8 12.52 3.46 -8.28
C GLU A 8 12.09 4.94 -8.30
N ILE A 9 12.84 5.80 -7.61
CA ILE A 9 12.58 7.25 -7.54
C ILE A 9 12.53 7.88 -8.93
N THR A 10 13.45 7.46 -9.81
CA THR A 10 13.52 7.95 -11.19
C THR A 10 12.52 7.28 -12.15
N ALA A 11 12.10 6.05 -11.84
CA ALA A 11 11.13 5.29 -12.63
C ALA A 11 9.68 5.71 -12.40
N ILE A 12 9.31 6.08 -11.15
CA ILE A 12 7.93 6.46 -10.79
C ILE A 12 7.38 7.59 -11.67
N PRO A 13 8.08 8.72 -11.87
CA PRO A 13 7.60 9.79 -12.76
C PRO A 13 7.36 9.33 -14.20
N ARG A 14 8.21 8.43 -14.73
CA ARG A 14 8.05 7.90 -16.09
C ARG A 14 6.79 7.05 -16.19
N LEU A 15 6.54 6.21 -15.20
CA LEU A 15 5.36 5.34 -15.15
C LEU A 15 4.06 6.15 -15.01
N LEU A 16 4.06 7.19 -14.17
CA LEU A 16 2.91 8.08 -14.02
C LEU A 16 2.52 8.78 -15.33
N ARG A 17 3.50 9.07 -16.20
CA ARG A 17 3.25 9.64 -17.53
C ARG A 17 2.72 8.63 -18.55
N MET A 18 2.90 7.33 -18.30
CA MET A 18 2.47 6.27 -19.22
C MET A 18 1.07 5.73 -18.91
N ILE A 19 0.55 5.99 -17.71
CA ILE A 19 -0.74 5.46 -17.24
C ILE A 19 -1.75 6.61 -17.11
N ASP A 20 -3.01 6.35 -17.46
CA ASP A 20 -4.09 7.31 -17.21
C ASP A 20 -4.45 7.34 -15.72
N ILE A 21 -3.93 8.34 -15.01
CA ILE A 21 -4.17 8.55 -13.58
C ILE A 21 -5.30 9.54 -13.29
N ARG A 22 -6.04 10.01 -14.33
CA ARG A 22 -7.08 11.03 -14.16
C ARG A 22 -8.16 10.56 -13.20
N LYS A 23 -8.45 11.39 -12.18
CA LYS A 23 -9.41 11.11 -11.10
C LYS A 23 -9.07 9.88 -10.22
N GLY A 24 -7.98 9.17 -10.51
CA GLY A 24 -7.47 8.08 -9.66
C GLY A 24 -6.80 8.59 -8.40
N ILE A 25 -6.55 7.69 -7.45
CA ILE A 25 -5.74 7.95 -6.25
C ILE A 25 -4.46 7.12 -6.39
N VAL A 26 -3.33 7.81 -6.45
CA VAL A 26 -2.00 7.20 -6.49
C VAL A 26 -1.50 7.03 -5.05
N THR A 27 -1.17 5.80 -4.68
CA THR A 27 -0.58 5.45 -3.38
C THR A 27 0.86 5.02 -3.56
N ILE A 28 1.77 5.57 -2.77
CA ILE A 28 3.21 5.26 -2.83
C ILE A 28 3.74 5.18 -1.40
N ASP A 29 4.73 4.31 -1.16
CA ASP A 29 5.42 4.24 0.13
C ASP A 29 6.22 5.52 0.38
N ALA A 30 6.59 5.74 1.63
CA ALA A 30 7.34 6.89 2.10
C ALA A 30 8.69 7.09 1.39
N MET A 31 9.25 6.08 0.74
CA MET A 31 10.45 6.26 -0.07
C MET A 31 10.17 7.05 -1.37
N GLY A 32 9.00 6.88 -1.97
CA GLY A 32 8.55 7.61 -3.15
C GLY A 32 7.73 8.87 -2.83
N THR A 33 7.58 9.21 -1.55
CA THR A 33 6.94 10.46 -1.12
C THR A 33 7.90 11.63 -1.31
N GLN A 34 7.88 12.17 -2.53
CA GLN A 34 8.69 13.29 -2.98
C GLN A 34 7.81 14.35 -3.64
N THR A 35 8.21 15.61 -3.52
CA THR A 35 7.51 16.75 -4.09
C THR A 35 7.41 16.67 -5.62
N GLU A 36 8.48 16.23 -6.29
CA GLU A 36 8.49 16.03 -7.76
C GLU A 36 7.45 14.99 -8.22
N ILE A 37 7.30 13.90 -7.46
CA ILE A 37 6.31 12.86 -7.76
C ILE A 37 4.90 13.40 -7.55
N VAL A 38 4.68 14.18 -6.49
CA VAL A 38 3.41 14.88 -6.26
C VAL A 38 3.08 15.81 -7.43
N ASP A 39 4.05 16.60 -7.89
CA ASP A 39 3.85 17.50 -9.03
C ASP A 39 3.43 16.76 -10.29
N GLU A 40 4.05 15.61 -10.59
CA GLU A 40 3.66 14.78 -11.74
C GLU A 40 2.24 14.20 -11.60
N ILE A 41 1.86 13.75 -10.39
CA ILE A 41 0.50 13.25 -10.13
C ILE A 41 -0.54 14.37 -10.37
N ILE A 42 -0.25 15.57 -9.87
CA ILE A 42 -1.13 16.73 -10.04
C ILE A 42 -1.21 17.17 -11.50
N LYS A 43 -0.09 17.21 -12.24
CA LYS A 43 -0.07 17.48 -13.69
C LYS A 43 -0.93 16.46 -14.46
N GLY A 44 -0.87 15.19 -14.08
CA GLY A 44 -1.73 14.13 -14.64
C GLY A 44 -3.19 14.18 -14.21
N LYS A 45 -3.60 15.20 -13.43
CA LYS A 45 -4.95 15.36 -12.85
C LYS A 45 -5.38 14.18 -11.98
N GLY A 46 -4.41 13.50 -11.37
CA GLY A 46 -4.61 12.50 -10.35
C GLY A 46 -4.77 13.11 -8.96
N ASN A 47 -5.11 12.26 -8.00
CA ASN A 47 -5.00 12.54 -6.58
C ASN A 47 -3.96 11.61 -5.96
N TYR A 48 -3.46 11.94 -4.78
CA TYR A 48 -2.48 11.12 -4.08
C TYR A 48 -2.89 10.84 -2.63
N CYS A 49 -2.38 9.71 -2.12
CA CYS A 49 -2.35 9.33 -0.72
C CYS A 49 -0.98 8.71 -0.43
N LEU A 50 -0.05 9.51 0.09
CA LEU A 50 1.36 9.14 0.21
C LEU A 50 1.74 8.94 1.67
N ALA A 51 2.47 7.87 1.98
CA ALA A 51 2.96 7.62 3.33
C ALA A 51 4.08 8.60 3.70
N VAL A 52 4.12 9.05 4.95
CA VAL A 52 5.15 9.95 5.47
C VAL A 52 5.91 9.21 6.58
N LYS A 53 7.24 9.22 6.51
CA LYS A 53 8.15 8.65 7.52
C LYS A 53 9.22 9.69 7.90
N GLY A 54 10.14 9.31 8.78
CA GLY A 54 11.18 10.23 9.29
C GLY A 54 12.10 10.84 8.23
N ASN A 55 12.14 10.29 7.01
CA ASN A 55 12.91 10.87 5.89
C ASN A 55 12.31 12.17 5.33
N GLN A 56 11.06 12.52 5.67
CA GLN A 56 10.44 13.82 5.32
C GLN A 56 10.65 14.89 6.40
N GLY A 57 11.52 14.65 7.39
CA GLY A 57 11.92 15.62 8.41
C GLY A 57 10.74 16.22 9.17
N THR A 58 10.66 17.55 9.17
CA THR A 58 9.66 18.33 9.92
C THR A 58 8.21 18.04 9.53
N LEU A 59 7.94 17.56 8.30
CA LEU A 59 6.57 17.20 7.91
C LEU A 59 6.03 16.04 8.75
N PHE A 60 6.87 15.04 9.01
CA PHE A 60 6.51 13.89 9.83
C PHE A 60 6.24 14.31 11.28
N GLU A 61 7.13 15.12 11.83
CA GLU A 61 7.03 15.63 13.21
C GLU A 61 5.75 16.46 13.40
N ASP A 62 5.45 17.35 12.46
CA ASP A 62 4.25 18.18 12.49
C ASP A 62 2.96 17.35 12.48
N ILE A 63 2.89 16.35 11.59
CA ILE A 63 1.72 15.46 11.48
C ILE A 63 1.60 14.59 12.73
N SER A 64 2.72 14.05 13.22
CA SER A 64 2.75 13.24 14.44
C SER A 64 2.32 14.03 15.66
N LEU A 65 2.79 15.27 15.80
CA LEU A 65 2.40 16.15 16.88
C LEU A 65 0.91 16.49 16.79
N TYR A 66 0.41 16.78 15.60
CA TYR A 66 -1.01 17.06 15.37
C TYR A 66 -1.91 15.90 15.83
N PHE A 67 -1.59 14.67 15.43
CA PHE A 67 -2.38 13.50 15.81
C PHE A 67 -2.14 13.00 17.25
N SER A 68 -1.13 13.52 17.95
CA SER A 68 -0.89 13.18 19.37
C SER A 68 -1.92 13.79 20.32
N ASP A 69 -2.68 14.79 19.87
CA ASP A 69 -3.74 15.42 20.66
C ASP A 69 -4.98 14.52 20.76
N VAL A 70 -5.25 14.01 21.97
CA VAL A 70 -6.42 13.17 22.25
C VAL A 70 -7.73 13.89 21.96
N GLN A 71 -7.82 15.19 22.25
CA GLN A 71 -9.04 15.97 22.01
C GLN A 71 -9.31 16.13 20.50
N LEU A 72 -8.26 16.19 19.69
CA LEU A 72 -8.39 16.15 18.24
C LEU A 72 -8.98 14.81 17.81
N LEU A 73 -8.43 13.68 18.26
CA LEU A 73 -8.89 12.35 17.87
C LEU A 73 -10.39 12.16 18.19
N GLU A 74 -10.81 12.53 19.40
CA GLU A 74 -12.22 12.50 19.80
C GLU A 74 -13.10 13.39 18.90
N ARG A 75 -12.61 14.56 18.50
CA ARG A 75 -13.31 15.47 17.60
C ARG A 75 -13.46 14.88 16.20
N LEU A 76 -12.42 14.21 15.69
CA LEU A 76 -12.46 13.52 14.40
C LEU A 76 -13.45 12.35 14.43
N MET A 77 -13.52 11.61 15.54
CA MET A 77 -14.53 10.57 15.75
C MET A 77 -15.95 11.15 15.70
N LYS A 78 -16.22 12.25 16.42
CA LYS A 78 -17.52 12.94 16.41
C LYS A 78 -17.89 13.45 15.01
N LYS A 79 -16.90 13.84 14.19
CA LYS A 79 -17.08 14.30 12.81
C LYS A 79 -17.19 13.17 11.78
N ARG A 80 -17.24 11.89 12.20
CA ARG A 80 -17.22 10.71 11.31
C ARG A 80 -16.00 10.66 10.40
N GLN A 81 -14.85 11.12 10.90
CA GLN A 81 -13.55 11.04 10.21
C GLN A 81 -12.66 9.95 10.81
N HIS A 82 -13.30 8.93 11.39
CA HIS A 82 -12.69 7.77 12.01
C HIS A 82 -13.33 6.50 11.47
N TYR A 83 -12.52 5.50 11.19
CA TYR A 83 -12.96 4.17 10.77
C TYR A 83 -12.12 3.11 11.49
N GLN A 84 -12.75 1.98 11.85
CA GLN A 84 -12.08 0.90 12.57
C GLN A 84 -12.48 -0.46 11.97
N THR A 85 -11.51 -1.36 11.93
CA THR A 85 -11.72 -2.77 11.58
C THR A 85 -11.05 -3.65 12.62
N VAL A 86 -11.73 -4.73 13.02
CA VAL A 86 -11.20 -5.73 13.95
C VAL A 86 -11.18 -7.08 13.25
N GLU A 87 -10.01 -7.69 13.17
CA GLU A 87 -9.81 -9.03 12.62
C GLU A 87 -9.31 -9.96 13.73
N LYS A 88 -10.04 -11.04 13.98
CA LYS A 88 -9.67 -12.07 14.95
C LYS A 88 -9.20 -13.33 14.24
N ALA A 89 -7.94 -13.70 14.47
CA ALA A 89 -7.38 -15.01 14.16
C ALA A 89 -7.31 -15.87 15.44
N ARG A 90 -6.81 -17.11 15.33
CA ARG A 90 -6.81 -18.09 16.43
C ARG A 90 -6.13 -17.58 17.70
N SER A 91 -4.96 -16.94 17.58
CA SER A 91 -4.16 -16.42 18.71
C SER A 91 -3.76 -14.96 18.53
N GLN A 92 -4.36 -14.28 17.54
CA GLN A 92 -4.02 -12.90 17.21
C GLN A 92 -5.29 -12.08 17.01
N ILE A 93 -5.37 -10.93 17.68
CA ILE A 93 -6.38 -9.91 17.42
C ILE A 93 -5.66 -8.73 16.79
N GLU A 94 -6.13 -8.31 15.61
CA GLU A 94 -5.61 -7.15 14.91
C GLU A 94 -6.70 -6.08 14.82
N ILE A 95 -6.42 -4.93 15.41
CA ILE A 95 -7.29 -3.76 15.41
C ILE A 95 -6.61 -2.71 14.55
N ARG A 96 -7.29 -2.29 13.48
CA ARG A 96 -6.82 -1.21 12.62
C ARG A 96 -7.77 -0.04 12.71
N GLU A 97 -7.22 1.10 13.07
CA GLU A 97 -7.94 2.36 13.20
C GLU A 97 -7.38 3.38 12.22
N TYR A 98 -8.27 4.18 11.64
CA TYR A 98 -7.96 5.16 10.60
C TYR A 98 -8.58 6.49 11.01
N TRP A 99 -7.79 7.56 10.98
CA TRP A 99 -8.25 8.93 11.17
C TRP A 99 -7.82 9.80 10.00
N VAL A 100 -8.68 10.72 9.60
CA VAL A 100 -8.38 11.71 8.56
C VAL A 100 -8.73 13.10 9.05
N SER A 101 -7.85 14.07 8.85
CA SER A 101 -8.12 15.49 9.10
C SER A 101 -8.00 16.28 7.80
N TYR A 102 -8.97 17.15 7.54
CA TYR A 102 -8.95 18.10 6.42
C TYR A 102 -8.65 19.53 6.86
N ASP A 103 -8.40 19.74 8.16
CA ASP A 103 -7.98 21.01 8.72
C ASP A 103 -6.44 21.09 8.71
N VAL A 104 -5.90 21.37 7.52
CA VAL A 104 -4.45 21.28 7.23
C VAL A 104 -3.90 22.57 6.64
N LYS A 105 -4.62 23.69 6.80
CA LYS A 105 -4.17 24.98 6.27
C LYS A 105 -2.83 25.39 6.89
N TRP A 106 -2.71 25.25 8.21
CA TRP A 106 -1.46 25.48 8.95
C TRP A 106 -0.28 24.65 8.43
N LEU A 107 -0.53 23.39 8.03
CA LEU A 107 0.50 22.50 7.52
C LEU A 107 0.89 22.86 6.08
N SER A 108 -0.10 23.26 5.27
CA SER A 108 0.11 23.70 3.90
C SER A 108 0.89 25.01 3.83
N ASP A 109 0.62 25.93 4.76
CA ASP A 109 1.33 27.21 4.89
C ASP A 109 2.79 27.00 5.32
N ARG A 110 3.04 26.02 6.21
CA ARG A 110 4.40 25.65 6.65
C ARG A 110 5.18 24.86 5.61
N HIS A 111 4.51 24.02 4.83
CA HIS A 111 5.14 23.18 3.80
C HIS A 111 4.55 23.43 2.40
N PRO A 112 4.78 24.62 1.82
CA PRO A 112 4.14 25.05 0.57
C PRO A 112 4.56 24.21 -0.67
N HIS A 113 5.63 23.43 -0.56
CA HIS A 113 6.13 22.57 -1.64
C HIS A 113 5.22 21.36 -1.93
N TRP A 114 4.31 21.00 -1.01
CA TRP A 114 3.35 19.90 -1.22
C TRP A 114 2.08 20.41 -1.91
N GLN A 115 2.07 20.34 -3.24
CA GLN A 115 0.94 20.84 -4.02
C GLN A 115 -0.37 20.11 -3.71
N LYS A 116 -1.45 20.88 -3.57
CA LYS A 116 -2.81 20.40 -3.33
C LYS A 116 -2.97 19.56 -2.05
N LEU A 117 -2.10 19.75 -1.05
CA LEU A 117 -2.25 19.16 0.28
C LEU A 117 -3.61 19.55 0.89
N SER A 118 -4.55 18.61 0.88
CA SER A 118 -5.95 18.86 1.25
C SER A 118 -6.35 18.17 2.55
N GLY A 119 -5.56 17.19 2.99
CA GLY A 119 -5.75 16.49 4.25
C GLY A 119 -4.53 15.67 4.66
N ILE A 120 -4.56 15.22 5.90
CA ILE A 120 -3.59 14.28 6.49
C ILE A 120 -4.33 13.12 7.11
N GLY A 121 -3.71 11.94 7.08
CA GLY A 121 -4.27 10.71 7.63
C GLY A 121 -3.32 10.06 8.63
N MET A 122 -3.89 9.38 9.61
CA MET A 122 -3.19 8.51 10.54
C MET A 122 -3.81 7.12 10.49
N THR A 123 -2.97 6.11 10.50
CA THR A 123 -3.38 4.73 10.76
C THR A 123 -2.68 4.20 11.98
N LYS A 124 -3.44 3.60 12.90
CA LYS A 124 -2.92 2.87 14.05
C LYS A 124 -3.28 1.40 13.88
N ASN A 125 -2.27 0.54 13.87
CA ASN A 125 -2.44 -0.90 13.88
C ASN A 125 -2.00 -1.45 15.23
N THR A 126 -2.93 -2.04 15.97
CA THR A 126 -2.65 -2.69 17.24
C THR A 126 -2.84 -4.20 17.05
N ILE A 127 -1.75 -4.94 17.24
CA ILE A 127 -1.72 -6.39 17.17
C ILE A 127 -1.51 -6.93 18.58
N ASP A 128 -2.46 -7.70 19.08
CA ASP A 128 -2.33 -8.53 20.27
C ASP A 128 -1.98 -9.95 19.84
N ARG A 129 -0.80 -10.43 20.23
CA ARG A 129 -0.40 -11.84 20.11
C ARG A 129 -0.15 -12.40 21.50
N ASP A 130 -1.06 -13.25 21.96
CA ASP A 130 -0.94 -13.95 23.25
C ASP A 130 -0.62 -13.00 24.43
N GLY A 131 -1.20 -11.79 24.44
CA GLY A 131 -1.00 -10.78 25.47
C GLY A 131 0.14 -9.80 25.21
N VAL A 132 0.92 -9.98 24.15
CA VAL A 132 1.94 -9.03 23.70
C VAL A 132 1.30 -8.05 22.72
N LEU A 133 1.06 -6.82 23.19
CA LEU A 133 0.57 -5.73 22.37
C LEU A 133 1.71 -5.07 21.60
N THR A 134 1.53 -5.00 20.29
CA THR A 134 2.40 -4.24 19.38
C THR A 134 1.58 -3.19 18.69
N GLU A 135 2.05 -1.95 18.70
CA GLU A 135 1.38 -0.82 18.06
C GLU A 135 2.28 -0.24 16.97
N GLU A 136 1.70 -0.03 15.79
CA GLU A 136 2.35 0.62 14.67
C GLU A 136 1.49 1.81 14.20
N VAL A 137 2.07 3.00 14.22
CA VAL A 137 1.43 4.23 13.74
C VAL A 137 2.09 4.68 12.45
N ARG A 138 1.28 5.02 11.45
CA ARG A 138 1.73 5.55 10.17
C ARG A 138 0.95 6.79 9.79
N TYR A 139 1.63 7.74 9.15
CA TYR A 139 1.05 9.01 8.72
C TYR A 139 1.03 9.14 7.21
N PHE A 140 0.08 9.92 6.71
CA PHE A 140 -0.16 10.09 5.28
C PHE A 140 -0.53 11.53 4.94
N ILE A 141 -0.14 11.98 3.75
CA ILE A 141 -0.63 13.21 3.12
C ILE A 141 -1.59 12.89 1.99
N ILE A 142 -2.66 13.67 1.86
CA ILE A 142 -3.79 13.40 0.98
C ILE A 142 -4.13 14.65 0.16
N SER A 143 -4.37 14.48 -1.14
CA SER A 143 -4.64 15.60 -2.06
C SER A 143 -6.12 15.85 -2.37
N SER A 144 -7.01 15.02 -1.83
CA SER A 144 -8.45 15.09 -2.09
C SER A 144 -9.25 14.79 -0.84
N LYS A 145 -10.31 15.57 -0.62
CA LYS A 145 -11.25 15.32 0.48
C LYS A 145 -12.19 14.17 0.10
N LYS A 146 -12.08 13.07 0.82
CA LYS A 146 -12.89 11.85 0.68
C LYS A 146 -13.43 11.39 2.04
N ASP A 147 -14.19 10.33 2.06
CA ASP A 147 -14.55 9.62 3.29
C ASP A 147 -13.34 8.85 3.86
N VAL A 148 -13.38 8.56 5.15
CA VAL A 148 -12.30 7.87 5.86
C VAL A 148 -12.17 6.41 5.39
N GLU A 149 -13.25 5.82 4.90
CA GLU A 149 -13.29 4.48 4.30
C GLU A 149 -12.50 4.43 2.98
N THR A 150 -12.58 5.46 2.13
CA THR A 150 -11.72 5.57 0.94
C THR A 150 -10.26 5.67 1.35
N PHE A 151 -9.93 6.44 2.40
CA PHE A 151 -8.56 6.49 2.93
C PHE A 151 -8.11 5.12 3.43
N ALA A 152 -8.92 4.42 4.22
CA ALA A 152 -8.62 3.06 4.68
C ALA A 152 -8.41 2.10 3.50
N SER A 153 -9.22 2.20 2.45
CA SER A 153 -9.07 1.41 1.22
C SER A 153 -7.75 1.72 0.50
N CYS A 154 -7.35 3.00 0.41
CA CYS A 154 -6.07 3.40 -0.18
C CYS A 154 -4.89 2.82 0.61
N VAL A 155 -4.92 2.95 1.95
CA VAL A 155 -3.86 2.38 2.80
C VAL A 155 -3.81 0.86 2.67
N ARG A 156 -4.95 0.16 2.66
CA ARG A 156 -4.99 -1.30 2.46
C ARG A 156 -4.51 -1.71 1.06
N GLY A 157 -4.86 -0.93 0.03
CA GLY A 157 -4.37 -1.14 -1.33
C GLY A 157 -2.86 -1.03 -1.42
N HIS A 158 -2.27 -0.06 -0.72
CA HIS A 158 -0.82 0.09 -0.63
C HIS A 158 -0.14 -1.16 -0.04
N TRP A 159 -0.65 -1.69 1.07
CA TRP A 159 -0.15 -2.93 1.68
C TRP A 159 -0.25 -4.17 0.77
N SER A 160 -1.19 -4.18 -0.17
CA SER A 160 -1.30 -5.30 -1.12
C SER A 160 -0.06 -5.46 -2.01
N VAL A 161 0.69 -4.37 -2.22
CA VAL A 161 1.96 -4.36 -2.95
C VAL A 161 3.06 -5.05 -2.13
N GLU A 162 3.22 -4.67 -0.86
CA GLU A 162 4.17 -5.34 0.05
C GLU A 162 3.80 -6.81 0.28
N SER A 163 2.51 -7.10 0.42
CA SER A 163 2.00 -8.47 0.53
C SER A 163 2.31 -9.30 -0.71
N MET A 164 2.35 -8.68 -1.90
CA MET A 164 2.75 -9.36 -3.14
C MET A 164 4.24 -9.71 -3.13
N HIS A 165 5.10 -8.82 -2.64
CA HIS A 165 6.53 -9.11 -2.49
C HIS A 165 6.76 -10.31 -1.55
N TRP A 166 6.18 -10.27 -0.35
CA TRP A 166 6.24 -11.40 0.57
C TRP A 166 5.71 -12.69 -0.06
N LEU A 167 4.64 -12.61 -0.85
CA LEU A 167 4.09 -13.77 -1.53
C LEU A 167 5.03 -14.31 -2.61
N LEU A 168 5.71 -13.45 -3.37
CA LEU A 168 6.74 -13.85 -4.33
C LEU A 168 7.87 -14.58 -3.60
N ASP A 169 8.32 -14.09 -2.44
CA ASP A 169 9.39 -14.72 -1.66
C ASP A 169 8.95 -16.07 -1.08
N VAL A 170 7.77 -16.16 -0.48
CA VAL A 170 7.31 -17.40 0.15
C VAL A 170 6.91 -18.47 -0.87
N VAL A 171 6.32 -18.08 -2.00
CA VAL A 171 5.83 -19.01 -3.01
C VAL A 171 6.93 -19.38 -4.00
N TYR A 172 7.69 -18.40 -4.50
CA TYR A 172 8.69 -18.58 -5.55
C TYR A 172 10.14 -18.53 -5.07
N ARG A 173 10.37 -18.29 -3.76
CA ARG A 173 11.72 -18.16 -3.17
C ARG A 173 12.56 -17.15 -3.92
N GLU A 174 11.95 -16.01 -4.24
CA GLU A 174 12.56 -14.99 -5.08
C GLU A 174 13.86 -14.45 -4.49
N ASP A 175 13.92 -14.23 -3.17
CA ASP A 175 15.17 -13.92 -2.43
C ASP A 175 16.31 -14.93 -2.61
N HIS A 176 15.98 -16.21 -2.87
CA HIS A 176 16.99 -17.26 -3.04
C HIS A 176 17.41 -17.44 -4.51
N ASN A 177 16.90 -16.61 -5.42
CA ASN A 177 17.24 -16.68 -6.82
C ASN A 177 18.67 -16.16 -7.07
N GLN A 178 19.56 -17.03 -7.54
CA GLN A 178 20.96 -16.69 -7.83
C GLN A 178 21.19 -16.32 -9.31
N THR A 179 20.14 -15.99 -10.07
CA THR A 179 20.27 -15.62 -11.48
C THR A 179 21.11 -14.35 -11.64
N LEU A 180 22.31 -14.49 -12.20
CA LEU A 180 23.26 -13.37 -12.39
C LEU A 180 22.92 -12.48 -13.60
N ASP A 181 22.26 -13.04 -14.62
CA ASP A 181 21.85 -12.28 -15.80
C ASP A 181 20.64 -11.39 -15.48
N LYS A 182 20.80 -10.07 -15.65
CA LYS A 182 19.79 -9.07 -15.35
C LYS A 182 18.52 -9.22 -16.20
N ARG A 183 18.62 -9.61 -17.47
CA ARG A 183 17.48 -9.80 -18.37
C ARG A 183 16.71 -11.07 -17.99
N ALA A 184 17.43 -12.15 -17.70
CA ALA A 184 16.81 -13.39 -17.23
C ALA A 184 16.09 -13.19 -15.89
N ALA A 185 16.70 -12.47 -14.94
CA ALA A 185 16.09 -12.14 -13.66
C ALA A 185 14.81 -11.30 -13.83
N PHE A 186 14.85 -10.29 -14.69
CA PHE A 186 13.67 -9.45 -14.99
C PHE A 186 12.52 -10.26 -15.62
N ASN A 187 12.82 -11.06 -16.65
CA ASN A 187 11.81 -11.89 -17.33
C ASN A 187 11.19 -12.90 -16.35
N LEU A 188 12.00 -13.50 -15.50
CA LEU A 188 11.52 -14.45 -14.50
C LEU A 188 10.62 -13.79 -13.46
N ASN A 189 10.94 -12.57 -13.01
CA ASN A 189 10.09 -11.80 -12.11
C ASN A 189 8.72 -11.48 -12.75
N ALA A 190 8.72 -11.08 -14.03
CA ALA A 190 7.49 -10.82 -14.78
C ALA A 190 6.61 -12.08 -14.88
N ILE A 191 7.20 -13.23 -15.22
CA ILE A 191 6.50 -14.52 -15.29
C ILE A 191 5.91 -14.88 -13.91
N ARG A 192 6.70 -14.75 -12.83
CA ARG A 192 6.23 -15.06 -11.46
C ARG A 192 5.04 -14.19 -11.05
N LYS A 193 5.08 -12.89 -11.34
CA LYS A 193 3.96 -11.96 -11.08
C LYS A 193 2.70 -12.35 -11.86
N LEU A 194 2.85 -12.75 -13.12
CA LEU A 194 1.76 -13.25 -13.95
C LEU A 194 1.17 -14.56 -13.40
N CYS A 195 2.01 -15.49 -12.96
CA CYS A 195 1.55 -16.71 -12.30
C CYS A 195 0.83 -16.42 -10.98
N LEU A 196 1.31 -15.48 -10.16
CA LEU A 196 0.62 -15.08 -8.93
C LEU A 196 -0.77 -14.48 -9.21
N TYR A 197 -0.88 -13.66 -10.26
CA TYR A 197 -2.17 -13.14 -10.71
C TYR A 197 -3.14 -14.28 -11.02
N PHE A 198 -2.71 -15.30 -11.76
CA PHE A 198 -3.55 -16.47 -12.03
C PHE A 198 -3.95 -17.23 -10.76
N LEU A 199 -3.05 -17.42 -9.80
CA LEU A 199 -3.38 -18.06 -8.52
C LEU A 199 -4.43 -17.29 -7.69
N LYS A 200 -4.58 -15.98 -7.95
CA LYS A 200 -5.61 -15.13 -7.32
C LYS A 200 -6.96 -15.22 -8.04
N VAL A 201 -6.95 -15.32 -9.37
CA VAL A 201 -8.18 -15.28 -10.19
C VAL A 201 -8.80 -16.67 -10.42
N ILE A 202 -7.98 -17.72 -10.52
CA ILE A 202 -8.45 -19.10 -10.72
C ILE A 202 -9.32 -19.55 -9.55
N GLN A 203 -10.42 -20.23 -9.87
CA GLN A 203 -11.29 -20.82 -8.87
C GLN A 203 -10.79 -22.22 -8.50
N PHE A 204 -10.65 -22.47 -7.21
CA PHE A 204 -10.20 -23.74 -6.67
C PHE A 204 -11.35 -24.46 -5.94
N PRO A 205 -11.37 -25.80 -5.93
CA PRO A 205 -12.46 -26.58 -5.33
C PRO A 205 -12.55 -26.44 -3.80
N LYS A 206 -11.46 -26.07 -3.12
CA LYS A 206 -11.46 -25.80 -1.68
C LYS A 206 -11.28 -24.30 -1.41
N LYS A 207 -12.10 -23.78 -0.49
CA LYS A 207 -11.91 -22.45 0.09
C LYS A 207 -10.64 -22.44 0.95
N ASP A 208 -9.92 -21.32 0.94
CA ASP A 208 -8.74 -21.06 1.78
C ASP A 208 -7.52 -21.97 1.57
N LEU A 209 -7.25 -22.36 0.31
CA LEU A 209 -5.99 -23.02 -0.03
C LEU A 209 -4.81 -22.05 0.02
N SER A 210 -3.72 -22.47 0.68
CA SER A 210 -2.45 -21.76 0.59
C SER A 210 -1.93 -21.73 -0.84
N TYR A 211 -1.20 -20.67 -1.20
CA TYR A 211 -0.69 -20.49 -2.57
C TYR A 211 0.19 -21.66 -3.06
N ARG A 212 1.00 -22.26 -2.17
CA ARG A 212 1.77 -23.48 -2.49
C ARG A 212 0.87 -24.67 -2.81
N ARG A 213 -0.26 -24.83 -2.10
CA ARG A 213 -1.25 -25.88 -2.41
C ARG A 213 -1.98 -25.59 -3.72
N LYS A 214 -2.32 -24.34 -4.00
CA LYS A 214 -2.90 -23.94 -5.30
C LYS A 214 -1.99 -24.30 -6.47
N GLN A 215 -0.68 -24.02 -6.38
CA GLN A 215 0.30 -24.44 -7.38
C GLN A 215 0.31 -25.97 -7.56
N ARG A 216 0.30 -26.72 -6.47
CA ARG A 216 0.25 -28.19 -6.52
C ARG A 216 -1.05 -28.72 -7.15
N TYR A 217 -2.18 -28.06 -6.92
CA TYR A 217 -3.44 -28.42 -7.58
C TYR A 217 -3.34 -28.23 -9.10
N ILE A 218 -2.84 -27.07 -9.56
CA ILE A 218 -2.65 -26.82 -10.99
C ILE A 218 -1.66 -27.81 -11.60
N SER A 219 -0.55 -28.13 -10.92
CA SER A 219 0.45 -29.05 -11.47
C SER A 219 -0.06 -30.48 -11.62
N VAL A 220 -1.04 -30.89 -10.81
CA VAL A 220 -1.63 -32.24 -10.85
C VAL A 220 -2.84 -32.31 -11.80
N HIS A 221 -3.56 -31.19 -11.99
CA HIS A 221 -4.81 -31.11 -12.73
C HIS A 221 -4.77 -30.03 -13.82
N LEU A 222 -3.66 -29.93 -14.57
CA LEU A 222 -3.42 -28.81 -15.48
C LEU A 222 -4.55 -28.63 -16.49
N ASP A 223 -5.00 -29.72 -17.10
CA ASP A 223 -6.05 -29.71 -18.14
C ASP A 223 -7.38 -29.14 -17.63
N ASP A 224 -7.69 -29.33 -16.34
CA ASP A 224 -8.92 -28.81 -15.72
C ASP A 224 -8.88 -27.29 -15.54
N TYR A 225 -7.68 -26.70 -15.50
CA TYR A 225 -7.46 -25.27 -15.28
C TYR A 225 -7.14 -24.49 -16.56
N LEU A 226 -6.72 -25.15 -17.64
CA LEU A 226 -6.46 -24.50 -18.94
C LEU A 226 -7.67 -23.69 -19.47
N PRO A 227 -8.92 -24.19 -19.41
CA PRO A 227 -10.08 -23.43 -19.87
C PRO A 227 -10.36 -22.16 -19.04
N GLN A 228 -9.97 -22.15 -17.77
CA GLN A 228 -10.10 -20.97 -16.91
C GLN A 228 -9.02 -19.92 -17.20
N LEU A 229 -7.85 -20.36 -17.70
CA LEU A 229 -6.71 -19.50 -17.98
C LEU A 229 -6.80 -18.82 -19.35
N PHE A 230 -7.24 -19.56 -20.36
CA PHE A 230 -7.17 -19.11 -21.76
C PHE A 230 -8.54 -18.98 -22.43
N GLY A 231 -9.62 -19.28 -21.70
CA GLY A 231 -10.94 -19.45 -22.30
C GLY A 231 -11.07 -20.80 -22.99
N LYS A 232 -12.26 -21.08 -23.53
CA LYS A 232 -12.49 -22.25 -24.39
C LYS A 232 -12.01 -21.98 -25.81
#